data_AF-A0A6N8EY33-F1
#
_entry.id   AF-A0A6N8EY33-F1
#
_cell.length_a   1.000
_cell.length_b   1.000
_cell.length_c   1.000
_cell.angle_alpha   90.00
_cell.angle_beta   90.00
_cell.angle_gamma   90.00
#
_symmetry.space_group_name_H-M   'P 1'
#
loop_
_entity.id
_entity.type
_entity.pdbx_description
1 polymer ?
#
loop_
_entity_poly.entity_id
_entity_poly.type
_entity_poly.pdbx_seq_one_letter_code
_entity_poly.pdbx_strand_id
1 'polypeptide(L)'
;MKKIKKYLLTFYLISLVIIGVLKVPATRKWGPNGTIDSMEYVPIWKVQDTSTIDGYVPFYQIDITRVFLEVIILTLIVYVLYLLFSLNKEQ
;
A
#
# COMPACT_ATOMS: atom_id res chain seq x y z
N MET A 1 -22.81 -7.93 17.15
CA MET A 1 -22.87 -7.80 15.67
C MET A 1 -22.41 -6.45 15.13
N LYS A 2 -23.08 -5.31 15.40
CA LYS A 2 -22.70 -3.99 14.84
C LYS A 2 -21.26 -3.58 15.18
N LYS A 3 -20.80 -3.89 16.40
CA LYS A 3 -19.46 -3.55 16.88
C LYS A 3 -18.35 -4.29 16.10
N ILE A 4 -18.46 -5.61 15.90
CA ILE A 4 -17.46 -6.41 15.15
C ILE A 4 -17.36 -5.95 13.69
N LYS A 5 -18.50 -5.78 13.00
CA LYS A 5 -18.51 -5.24 11.63
C LYS A 5 -17.86 -3.86 11.56
N LYS A 6 -18.16 -3.00 12.54
CA LYS A 6 -17.54 -1.67 12.67
C LYS A 6 -16.02 -1.77 12.87
N TYR A 7 -15.54 -2.64 13.77
CA TYR A 7 -14.10 -2.83 13.99
C TYR A 7 -13.38 -3.37 12.76
N LEU A 8 -13.96 -4.36 12.07
CA LEU A 8 -13.38 -4.93 10.86
C LEU A 8 -13.24 -3.87 9.75
N LEU A 9 -14.28 -3.03 9.60
CA LEU A 9 -14.31 -1.97 8.60
C LEU A 9 -13.36 -0.81 8.96
N THR A 10 -13.27 -0.45 10.24
CA THR A 10 -12.27 0.51 10.73
C THR A 10 -10.85 0.00 10.50
N PHE A 11 -10.57 -1.27 10.82
CA PHE A 11 -9.27 -1.89 10.58
C PHE A 11 -8.91 -1.91 9.10
N TYR A 12 -9.87 -2.26 8.24
CA TYR A 12 -9.69 -2.24 6.78
C TYR A 12 -9.35 -0.83 6.28
N LEU A 13 -10.07 0.19 6.74
CA LEU A 13 -9.85 1.57 6.33
C LEU A 13 -8.48 2.09 6.78
N ILE A 14 -8.06 1.78 8.01
CA ILE A 14 -6.72 2.10 8.51
C ILE A 14 -5.65 1.42 7.65
N SER A 15 -5.85 0.14 7.32
CA SER A 15 -4.91 -0.64 6.52
C SER A 15 -4.77 -0.08 5.10
N LEU A 16 -5.87 0.35 4.48
CA LEU A 16 -5.84 1.04 3.18
C LEU A 16 -5.07 2.35 3.21
N VAL A 17 -5.20 3.15 4.28
CA VAL A 17 -4.41 4.39 4.42
C VAL A 17 -2.92 4.06 4.58
N ILE A 18 -2.57 3.06 5.38
CA ILE A 18 -1.17 2.68 5.58
C ILE A 18 -0.54 2.20 4.26
N ILE A 19 -1.18 1.27 3.58
CA ILE A 19 -0.63 0.64 2.36
C ILE A 19 -0.75 1.58 1.16
N GLY A 20 -1.90 2.23 1.00
CA GLY A 20 -2.21 3.06 -0.16
C GLY A 20 -1.67 4.48 -0.08
N VAL A 21 -1.26 4.98 1.10
CA VAL A 21 -0.81 6.38 1.26
C VAL A 21 0.55 6.49 1.93
N LEU A 22 0.78 5.78 3.04
CA LEU A 22 2.00 5.94 3.85
C LEU A 22 3.17 5.06 3.41
N LYS A 23 2.87 3.86 2.93
CA LYS A 23 3.85 2.84 2.56
C LYS A 23 3.50 2.30 1.18
N VAL A 24 3.58 3.18 0.20
CA VAL A 24 3.36 2.81 -1.19
C VAL A 24 4.65 2.23 -1.75
N PRO A 25 4.64 1.03 -2.34
CA PRO A 25 5.80 0.48 -3.02
C PRO A 25 6.18 1.37 -4.20
N ALA A 26 7.41 1.86 -4.19
CA ALA A 26 7.99 2.66 -5.25
C ALA A 26 9.38 2.15 -5.59
N THR A 27 9.71 2.23 -6.87
CA THR A 27 11.06 1.98 -7.36
C THR A 27 11.80 3.30 -7.43
N ARG A 28 12.93 3.40 -6.74
CA ARG A 28 13.82 4.55 -6.83
C ARG A 28 14.68 4.44 -8.09
N LYS A 29 14.65 5.47 -8.94
CA LYS A 29 15.47 5.55 -10.15
C LYS A 29 16.30 6.82 -10.15
N TRP A 30 17.55 6.72 -10.59
CA TRP A 30 18.47 7.86 -10.73
C TRP A 30 19.48 7.64 -11.87
N GLY A 31 20.18 8.70 -12.27
CA GLY A 31 21.19 8.68 -13.34
C GLY A 31 20.63 8.88 -14.76
N PRO A 32 21.52 9.00 -15.79
CA PRO A 32 21.13 9.34 -17.16
C PRO A 32 20.31 8.25 -17.85
N ASN A 33 20.43 7.01 -17.37
CA ASN A 33 19.69 5.85 -17.91
C ASN A 33 18.48 5.46 -17.05
N GLY A 34 18.19 6.20 -15.96
CA GLY A 34 17.10 5.87 -15.03
C GLY A 34 17.27 4.50 -14.39
N THR A 35 18.50 4.14 -14.04
CA THR A 35 18.85 2.86 -13.41
C THR A 35 18.10 2.66 -12.10
N ILE A 36 17.58 1.45 -11.91
CA ILE A 36 16.88 1.04 -10.69
C ILE A 36 17.90 0.91 -9.56
N ASP A 37 17.73 1.70 -8.52
CA ASP A 37 18.59 1.72 -7.34
C ASP A 37 18.07 0.73 -6.29
N SER A 38 16.81 0.91 -5.90
CA SER A 38 16.17 0.17 -4.82
C SER A 38 14.65 0.14 -4.98
N MET A 39 14.03 -0.90 -4.44
CA MET A 39 12.59 -0.89 -4.13
C MET A 39 12.40 -0.43 -2.69
N GLU A 40 11.57 0.60 -2.49
CA GLU A 40 11.31 1.19 -1.19
C GLU A 40 9.79 1.34 -0.97
N TYR A 41 9.38 1.26 0.30
CA TYR A 41 8.03 1.62 0.71
C TYR A 41 8.05 3.06 1.21
N VAL A 42 7.47 3.97 0.42
CA VAL A 42 7.51 5.41 0.68
C VAL A 42 6.11 6.00 0.68
N PRO A 43 5.88 7.11 1.39
CA PRO A 43 4.60 7.77 1.30
C PRO A 43 4.43 8.45 -0.07
N ILE A 44 3.17 8.61 -0.51
CA ILE A 44 2.84 9.18 -1.84
C ILE A 44 3.54 10.52 -2.11
N TRP A 45 3.69 11.37 -1.10
CA TRP A 45 4.31 12.69 -1.24
C TRP A 45 5.83 12.66 -1.39
N LYS A 46 6.50 11.55 -1.05
CA LYS A 46 7.96 11.42 -1.22
C LYS A 46 8.35 11.24 -2.70
N VAL A 47 7.38 11.10 -3.60
CA VAL A 47 7.61 11.02 -5.04
C VAL A 47 8.27 12.28 -5.62
N GLN A 48 8.22 13.42 -4.90
CA GLN A 48 8.78 14.70 -5.33
C GLN A 48 10.08 15.11 -4.60
N ASP A 49 10.76 14.18 -3.93
CA ASP A 49 11.97 14.50 -3.16
C ASP A 49 13.09 15.03 -4.07
N THR A 50 13.53 16.26 -3.81
CA THR A 50 14.42 17.06 -4.70
C THR A 50 15.91 16.85 -4.41
N SER A 51 16.22 15.87 -3.57
CA SER A 51 17.57 15.58 -3.06
C SER A 51 18.45 14.98 -4.15
N THR A 52 19.36 15.74 -4.75
CA THR A 52 20.26 15.26 -5.82
C THR A 52 21.27 14.23 -5.32
N ILE A 53 21.42 13.11 -6.05
CA ILE A 53 22.49 12.13 -5.90
C ILE A 53 23.35 12.19 -7.15
N ASP A 54 24.66 12.41 -7.01
CA ASP A 54 25.62 12.48 -8.12
C ASP A 54 25.22 13.44 -9.25
N GLY A 55 24.56 14.56 -8.92
CA GLY A 55 24.10 15.56 -9.90
C GLY A 55 22.78 15.21 -10.61
N TYR A 56 22.15 14.08 -10.29
CA TYR A 56 20.84 13.68 -10.82
C TYR A 56 19.76 13.74 -9.74
N VAL A 57 18.56 14.18 -10.12
CA VAL A 57 17.39 14.17 -9.23
C VAL A 57 16.81 12.75 -9.24
N PRO A 58 16.86 12.01 -8.12
CA PRO A 58 16.20 10.72 -8.03
C PRO A 58 14.69 10.94 -8.11
N PHE A 59 14.00 10.10 -8.86
CA PHE A 59 12.55 10.09 -8.88
C PHE A 59 12.04 8.72 -8.44
N TYR A 60 10.98 8.74 -7.62
CA TYR A 60 10.31 7.52 -7.23
C TYR A 60 9.20 7.21 -8.23
N GLN A 61 9.25 6.03 -8.83
CA GLN A 61 8.18 5.53 -9.67
C GLN A 61 7.31 4.59 -8.84
N ILE A 62 6.07 5.00 -8.55
CA ILE A 62 5.10 4.16 -7.86
C ILE A 62 4.82 2.90 -8.70
N ASP A 63 4.89 1.74 -8.06
CA ASP A 63 4.48 0.47 -8.67
C ASP A 63 2.97 0.25 -8.46
N ILE A 64 2.18 0.82 -9.37
CA ILE A 64 0.71 0.74 -9.33
C ILE A 64 0.23 -0.72 -9.33
N THR A 65 0.92 -1.61 -10.04
CA THR A 65 0.56 -3.03 -10.12
C THR A 65 0.69 -3.68 -8.74
N ARG A 66 1.78 -3.41 -8.02
CA ARG A 66 1.99 -3.94 -6.66
C ARG A 66 1.00 -3.33 -5.67
N VAL A 67 0.73 -2.02 -5.73
CA VAL A 67 -0.32 -1.38 -4.91
C VAL A 67 -1.67 -2.05 -5.12
N PHE A 68 -2.05 -2.27 -6.37
CA PHE A 68 -3.33 -2.88 -6.71
C PHE A 68 -3.45 -4.31 -6.18
N LEU A 69 -2.37 -5.11 -6.32
CA LEU A 69 -2.29 -6.46 -5.74
C LEU A 69 -2.42 -6.42 -4.21
N GLU A 70 -1.70 -5.54 -3.52
CA GLU A 70 -1.76 -5.40 -2.06
C GLU A 70 -3.19 -5.05 -1.59
N VAL A 71 -3.88 -4.15 -2.29
CA VAL A 71 -5.28 -3.79 -2.01
C VAL A 71 -6.23 -4.95 -2.24
N ILE A 72 -6.09 -5.70 -3.35
CA ILE A 72 -6.93 -6.88 -3.63
C ILE A 72 -6.74 -7.94 -2.54
N ILE A 73 -5.50 -8.27 -2.20
CA ILE A 73 -5.19 -9.28 -1.18
C ILE A 73 -5.77 -8.85 0.17
N LEU A 74 -5.58 -7.59 0.57
CA LEU A 74 -6.16 -7.06 1.81
C LEU A 74 -7.70 -7.16 1.80
N THR A 75 -8.33 -6.81 0.68
CA THR A 75 -9.79 -6.89 0.51
C THR A 75 -10.28 -8.32 0.67
N LEU A 76 -9.60 -9.29 0.03
CA LEU A 76 -9.92 -10.70 0.13
C LEU A 76 -9.78 -11.22 1.57
N ILE A 77 -8.72 -10.84 2.27
CA ILE A 77 -8.52 -11.23 3.68
C ILE A 77 -9.68 -10.72 4.54
N VAL A 78 -10.00 -9.43 4.43
CA VAL A 78 -11.10 -8.83 5.20
C VAL A 78 -12.44 -9.46 4.84
N TYR A 79 -12.66 -9.77 3.56
CA TYR A 79 -13.87 -10.45 3.11
C TYR A 79 -14.00 -11.87 3.68
N VAL A 80 -12.93 -12.66 3.65
CA VAL A 80 -12.92 -14.01 4.25
C VAL A 80 -13.17 -13.93 5.75
N LEU A 81 -12.52 -13.01 6.46
CA LEU A 81 -12.77 -12.80 7.90
C LEU A 81 -14.24 -12.45 8.14
N TYR A 82 -14.82 -11.56 7.32
CA TYR A 82 -16.23 -11.21 7.41
C TYR A 82 -17.14 -12.44 7.22
N LEU A 83 -16.86 -13.30 6.24
CA LEU A 83 -17.62 -14.53 6.01
C LEU A 83 -17.49 -15.50 7.19
N LEU A 84 -16.29 -15.72 7.73
CA LEU A 84 -16.08 -16.60 8.88
C LEU A 84 -16.88 -16.14 10.12
N PHE A 85 -16.85 -14.84 10.42
CA PHE A 85 -17.64 -14.27 11.52
C PHE A 85 -19.15 -14.26 11.24
N SER A 86 -19.56 -14.32 9.98
CA SER A 86 -20.95 -14.46 9.58
C SER A 86 -21.46 -15.89 9.70
N LEU A 87 -20.67 -16.87 9.24
CA LEU A 87 -21.00 -18.30 9.20
C LEU A 87 -21.03 -18.94 10.59
N ASN A 88 -20.08 -18.62 11.48
CA ASN A 88 -20.06 -19.11 12.87
C ASN A 88 -21.25 -18.64 13.72
N LYS A 89 -22.18 -17.89 13.14
CA LYS A 89 -23.37 -17.37 13.79
C LYS A 89 -24.65 -18.11 13.41
N GLU A 90 -24.61 -18.94 12.37
CA GLU A 90 -25.74 -19.77 11.93
C GLU A 90 -25.74 -21.16 12.57
N GLN A 91 -24.73 -21.47 13.40
CA GLN A 91 -24.71 -22.60 14.34
C GLN A 91 -25.01 -22.11 15.75
#